data_AF-A0AAD2G8D5-F1
#
_entry.id   AF-A0AAD2G8D5-F1
#
_cell.length_a   1.000
_cell.length_b   1.000
_cell.length_c   1.000
_cell.angle_alpha   90.00
_cell.angle_beta   90.00
_cell.angle_gamma   90.00
#
_symmetry.space_group_name_H-M   'P 1'
#
loop_
_entity.id
_entity.type
_entity.pdbx_description
1 polymer ?
#
loop_
_entity_poly.entity_id
_entity_poly.type
_entity_poly.pdbx_seq_one_letter_code
_entity_poly.pdbx_strand_id
1 'polypeptide(L)'
;MMQIKAKFDTDEGLNFIQQYYINQGLKKFGDDGKDAVDKELRQVLLRDCVTPKFVKDTTVSKRKKAQSAMMLLAEKQFEKTIKGRLVYRGDGTREWLSREDTASPTTLQEAITTTCVIDAHKGRDKMTMDVPNPFIQTYMPEAKEGEDRIYMKITGMMVQILIDMAPEYREYVVL
;
A
#
# COMPACT_ATOMS: atom_id res chain seq x y z
N MET A 1 17.29 -12.35 7.01
CA MET A 1 16.28 -11.27 7.05
C MET A 1 16.19 -10.78 8.48
N MET A 2 16.99 -9.77 8.85
CA MET A 2 17.07 -9.29 10.23
C MET A 2 15.83 -8.42 10.48
N GLN A 3 14.82 -8.98 11.14
CA GLN A 3 13.73 -8.17 11.68
C GLN A 3 14.31 -7.35 12.82
N ILE A 4 14.22 -6.02 12.70
CA ILE A 4 14.71 -5.06 13.69
C ILE A 4 14.02 -5.40 15.02
N LYS A 5 14.80 -5.95 15.94
CA LYS A 5 14.42 -6.22 17.33
C LYS A 5 14.75 -4.97 18.14
N ALA A 6 13.73 -4.27 18.63
CA ALA A 6 13.63 -3.74 19.99
C ALA A 6 12.51 -2.68 20.05
N LYS A 7 11.62 -2.83 21.04
CA LYS A 7 10.75 -1.73 21.48
C LYS A 7 11.66 -0.71 22.17
N PHE A 8 11.58 0.55 21.73
CA PHE A 8 12.04 1.69 22.51
C PHE A 8 10.88 2.68 22.49
N ASP A 9 10.09 2.68 23.56
CA ASP A 9 9.38 3.89 23.96
C ASP A 9 10.31 4.47 25.02
N THR A 10 11.19 5.37 24.61
CA THR A 10 12.02 6.10 25.56
C THR A 10 11.23 7.31 26.01
N ASP A 11 11.34 7.69 27.29
CA ASP A 11 10.87 8.99 27.82
C ASP A 11 11.54 10.20 27.12
N GLU A 12 12.26 9.97 26.02
CA GLU A 12 12.96 10.91 25.15
C GLU A 12 12.16 11.25 23.87
N GLY A 13 10.93 10.75 23.70
CA GLY A 13 10.03 11.15 22.62
C GLY A 13 10.21 10.41 21.28
N LEU A 14 10.82 9.24 21.27
CA LEU A 14 10.94 8.40 20.07
C LEU A 14 9.80 7.38 20.01
N ASN A 15 8.96 7.47 18.97
CA ASN A 15 7.83 6.57 18.77
C ASN A 15 8.03 5.68 17.53
N PHE A 16 8.30 4.40 17.74
CA PHE A 16 8.51 3.44 16.65
C PHE A 16 7.27 2.56 16.45
N ILE A 17 6.73 2.58 15.22
CA ILE A 17 5.67 1.65 14.81
C ILE A 17 6.31 0.36 14.29
N GLN A 18 6.08 -0.74 15.00
CA GLN A 18 6.49 -2.06 14.53
C GLN A 18 5.49 -2.61 13.52
N GLN A 19 6.00 -2.99 12.35
CA GLN A 19 5.21 -3.62 11.28
C GLN A 19 5.54 -5.11 11.17
N TYR A 20 4.53 -5.90 10.82
CA TYR A 20 4.62 -7.35 10.64
C TYR A 20 4.08 -7.76 9.28
N TYR A 21 4.77 -8.68 8.59
CA TYR A 21 4.21 -9.34 7.41
C TYR A 21 2.98 -10.17 7.78
N ILE A 22 2.05 -10.33 6.83
CA ILE A 22 0.76 -11.03 7.03
C ILE A 22 0.83 -12.28 7.90
N ASN A 23 1.72 -13.23 7.62
CA ASN A 23 1.81 -14.48 8.39
C ASN A 23 2.16 -14.25 9.87
N GLN A 24 3.02 -13.29 10.19
CA GLN A 24 3.36 -12.94 11.57
C GLN A 24 2.32 -12.00 12.19
N GLY A 25 1.80 -11.05 11.40
CA GLY A 25 0.78 -10.11 11.84
C GLY A 25 -0.50 -10.84 12.25
N LEU A 26 -0.97 -11.81 11.47
CA LEU A 26 -2.14 -12.62 11.81
C LEU A 26 -1.92 -13.48 13.07
N LYS A 27 -0.71 -14.03 13.25
CA LYS A 27 -0.38 -14.75 14.49
C LYS A 27 -0.36 -13.84 15.72
N LYS A 28 0.05 -12.59 15.55
CA LYS A 28 0.17 -11.62 16.64
C LYS A 28 -1.16 -10.97 17.00
N PHE A 29 -1.94 -10.58 16.00
CA PHE A 29 -3.14 -9.76 16.16
C PHE A 29 -4.44 -10.56 16.04
N GLY A 30 -4.38 -11.86 15.71
CA GLY A 30 -5.55 -12.72 15.67
C GLY A 30 -6.65 -12.20 14.75
N ASP A 31 -7.87 -12.13 15.26
CA ASP A 31 -9.06 -11.72 14.49
C ASP A 31 -9.03 -10.23 14.13
N ASP A 32 -8.54 -9.34 14.99
CA ASP A 32 -8.34 -7.91 14.64
C ASP A 32 -7.38 -7.76 13.45
N GLY A 33 -6.39 -8.66 13.36
CA GLY A 33 -5.49 -8.72 12.21
C GLY A 33 -6.18 -9.17 10.93
N LYS A 34 -7.11 -10.14 11.02
CA LYS A 34 -7.91 -10.59 9.87
C LYS A 34 -8.83 -9.47 9.40
N ASP A 35 -9.54 -8.82 10.31
CA ASP A 35 -10.44 -7.70 9.99
C ASP A 35 -9.68 -6.55 9.31
N ALA A 36 -8.46 -6.26 9.76
CA ALA A 36 -7.61 -5.25 9.16
C ALA A 36 -7.17 -5.61 7.73
N VAL A 37 -6.85 -6.88 7.48
CA VAL A 37 -6.51 -7.38 6.14
C VAL A 37 -7.74 -7.37 5.23
N ASP A 38 -8.88 -7.82 5.73
CA ASP A 38 -10.14 -7.89 5.00
C ASP A 38 -10.61 -6.51 4.58
N LYS A 39 -10.54 -5.53 5.49
CA LYS A 39 -10.88 -4.14 5.20
C LYS A 39 -10.00 -3.53 4.10
N GLU A 40 -8.72 -3.86 4.08
CA GLU A 40 -7.78 -3.34 3.08
C GLU A 40 -8.00 -3.99 1.72
N LEU A 41 -8.09 -5.32 1.65
CA LEU A 41 -8.34 -6.04 0.39
C LEU A 41 -9.72 -5.71 -0.20
N ARG A 42 -10.74 -5.56 0.65
CA ARG A 42 -12.08 -5.13 0.21
C ARG A 42 -12.03 -3.74 -0.45
N GLN A 43 -11.22 -2.82 0.04
CA GLN A 43 -11.08 -1.50 -0.61
C GLN A 43 -10.42 -1.60 -1.99
N VAL A 44 -9.43 -2.51 -2.15
CA VAL A 44 -8.79 -2.76 -3.43
C VAL A 44 -9.80 -3.28 -4.45
N LEU A 45 -10.68 -4.20 -4.03
CA LEU A 45 -11.75 -4.75 -4.87
C LEU A 45 -12.83 -3.72 -5.19
N LEU A 46 -13.38 -3.02 -4.19
CA LEU A 46 -14.48 -2.07 -4.37
C LEU A 46 -14.13 -0.85 -5.23
N ARG A 47 -12.83 -0.54 -5.36
CA ARG A 47 -12.34 0.60 -6.14
C ARG A 47 -11.80 0.19 -7.51
N ASP A 48 -12.00 -1.07 -7.92
CA ASP A 48 -11.49 -1.63 -9.18
C ASP A 48 -9.99 -1.32 -9.40
N CYS A 49 -9.22 -1.26 -8.31
CA CYS A 49 -7.83 -0.81 -8.33
C CYS A 49 -6.93 -1.79 -9.08
N VAL A 50 -7.30 -3.07 -9.11
CA VAL A 50 -6.55 -4.14 -9.76
C VAL A 50 -7.46 -4.94 -10.69
N THR A 51 -6.91 -5.33 -11.84
CA THR A 51 -7.59 -6.24 -12.77
C THR A 51 -6.77 -7.52 -12.89
N PRO A 52 -7.36 -8.70 -12.62
CA PRO A 52 -6.64 -9.96 -12.77
C PRO A 52 -6.29 -10.22 -14.25
N LYS A 53 -5.14 -10.85 -14.50
CA LYS A 53 -4.66 -11.19 -15.84
C LYS A 53 -4.13 -12.61 -15.86
N PHE A 54 -4.49 -13.37 -16.89
CA PHE A 54 -3.99 -14.73 -17.05
C PHE A 54 -2.50 -14.70 -17.35
N VAL A 55 -1.73 -15.59 -16.70
CA VAL A 55 -0.28 -15.68 -16.91
C VAL A 55 0.06 -16.02 -18.37
N LYS A 56 -0.75 -16.83 -19.04
CA LYS A 56 -0.60 -17.16 -20.47
C LYS A 56 -0.68 -15.93 -21.39
N ASP A 57 -1.43 -14.91 -20.98
CA ASP A 57 -1.63 -13.68 -21.76
C ASP A 57 -0.56 -12.61 -21.44
N THR A 58 0.44 -12.95 -20.63
CA THR A 58 1.55 -12.05 -20.26
C THR A 58 2.85 -12.42 -20.96
N THR A 59 3.59 -11.41 -21.41
CA THR A 59 4.93 -11.60 -22.00
C THR A 59 5.96 -11.97 -20.94
N VAL A 60 7.06 -12.60 -21.36
CA VAL A 60 8.16 -12.97 -20.45
C VAL A 60 8.77 -11.74 -19.78
N SER A 61 8.89 -10.62 -20.50
CA SER A 61 9.37 -9.34 -19.95
C SER A 61 8.47 -8.85 -18.81
N LYS A 62 7.15 -8.83 -19.03
CA LYS A 62 6.17 -8.42 -18.02
C LYS A 62 6.21 -9.31 -16.78
N ARG A 63 6.37 -10.63 -16.95
CA ARG A 63 6.53 -11.56 -15.83
C ARG A 63 7.81 -11.33 -15.02
N LYS A 64 8.92 -10.98 -15.68
CA LYS A 64 10.19 -10.65 -15.01
C LYS A 64 10.09 -9.32 -14.24
N LYS A 65 9.38 -8.33 -14.77
CA LYS A 65 9.18 -7.02 -14.12
C LYS A 65 8.09 -7.02 -13.05
N ALA A 66 7.24 -8.05 -12.98
CA ALA A 66 6.14 -8.12 -12.03
C ALA A 66 6.64 -8.11 -10.59
N GLN A 67 6.18 -7.15 -9.78
CA GLN A 67 6.61 -7.04 -8.39
C GLN A 67 5.66 -7.76 -7.45
N SER A 68 6.17 -8.21 -6.31
CA SER A 68 5.34 -8.89 -5.33
C SER A 68 4.47 -7.91 -4.56
N ALA A 69 3.22 -8.29 -4.29
CA ALA A 69 2.41 -7.66 -3.27
C ALA A 69 2.88 -8.12 -1.88
N MET A 70 2.86 -7.23 -0.90
CA MET A 70 3.14 -7.51 0.51
C MET A 70 1.99 -6.95 1.35
N MET A 71 1.53 -7.68 2.35
CA MET A 71 0.58 -7.15 3.33
C MET A 71 1.30 -6.96 4.66
N LEU A 72 1.25 -5.72 5.16
CA LEU A 72 1.86 -5.31 6.42
C LEU A 72 0.78 -4.95 7.44
N LEU A 73 0.90 -5.46 8.65
CA LEU A 73 0.03 -5.17 9.78
C LEU A 73 0.81 -4.42 10.86
N ALA A 74 0.21 -3.38 11.40
CA ALA A 74 0.75 -2.62 12.51
C ALA A 74 -0.36 -2.12 13.43
N GLU A 75 -0.06 -2.01 14.71
CA GLU A 75 -0.96 -1.42 15.70
C GLU A 75 -0.76 0.10 15.72
N LYS A 76 -1.85 0.85 15.57
CA LYS A 76 -1.85 2.29 15.84
C LYS A 76 -1.90 2.51 17.33
N GLN A 77 -0.81 3.00 17.92
CA GLN A 77 -0.66 3.12 19.37
C GLN A 77 -1.77 3.95 20.04
N PHE A 78 -2.16 5.09 19.46
CA PHE A 78 -3.17 5.98 20.04
C PHE A 78 -4.60 5.41 19.94
N GLU A 79 -4.95 4.82 18.80
CA GLU A 79 -6.30 4.32 18.53
C GLU A 79 -6.50 2.88 19.01
N LYS A 80 -5.41 2.17 19.34
CA LYS A 80 -5.37 0.71 19.61
C LYS A 80 -6.06 -0.11 18.51
N THR A 81 -5.98 0.36 17.26
CA THR A 81 -6.53 -0.32 16.09
C THR A 81 -5.43 -0.97 15.28
N ILE A 82 -5.72 -2.12 14.69
CA ILE A 82 -4.80 -2.78 13.76
C ILE A 82 -5.03 -2.23 12.35
N LYS A 83 -3.95 -1.78 11.72
CA LYS A 83 -3.95 -1.27 10.34
C LYS A 83 -3.23 -2.25 9.43
N GLY A 84 -3.96 -2.77 8.46
CA GLY A 84 -3.41 -3.46 7.29
C GLY A 84 -3.02 -2.45 6.20
N ARG A 85 -1.94 -2.74 5.48
CA ARG A 85 -1.57 -2.03 4.25
C ARG A 85 -1.12 -3.03 3.20
N LEU A 86 -1.77 -3.01 2.04
CA LEU A 86 -1.28 -3.71 0.86
C LEU A 86 -0.23 -2.83 0.17
N VAL A 87 0.98 -3.36 0.04
CA VAL A 87 2.14 -2.63 -0.46
C VAL A 87 2.67 -3.32 -1.70
N TYR A 88 2.85 -2.53 -2.76
CA TYR A 88 3.61 -2.91 -3.92
C TYR A 88 5.11 -2.87 -3.59
N ARG A 89 5.79 -4.01 -3.71
CA ARG A 89 7.21 -4.11 -3.34
C ARG A 89 8.09 -3.48 -4.44
N GLY A 90 8.40 -2.20 -4.28
CA GLY A 90 9.08 -1.38 -5.29
C GLY A 90 10.62 -1.43 -5.30
N ASP A 91 11.28 -2.31 -4.54
CA ASP A 91 12.75 -2.39 -4.55
C ASP A 91 13.29 -2.79 -5.93
N GLY A 92 12.59 -3.69 -6.62
CA GLY A 92 12.94 -4.14 -7.97
C GLY A 92 12.53 -3.19 -9.11
N THR A 93 11.82 -2.08 -8.84
CA THR A 93 11.42 -1.16 -9.92
C THR A 93 12.48 -0.15 -10.31
N ARG A 94 13.50 0.05 -9.47
CA ARG A 94 14.60 0.99 -9.76
C ARG A 94 15.42 0.60 -10.98
N GLU A 95 15.34 -0.65 -11.43
CA GLU A 95 16.04 -1.13 -12.61
C GLU A 95 15.40 -0.65 -13.92
N TRP A 96 14.12 -0.27 -13.90
CA TRP A 96 13.36 0.02 -15.12
C TRP A 96 12.41 1.21 -15.03
N LEU A 97 12.31 1.87 -13.88
CA LEU A 97 11.68 3.18 -13.72
C LEU A 97 12.76 4.23 -13.46
N SER A 98 12.73 5.32 -14.23
CA SER A 98 13.66 6.43 -14.05
C SER A 98 13.32 7.24 -12.78
N ARG A 99 14.24 8.11 -12.37
CA ARG A 99 13.97 9.03 -11.24
C ARG A 99 12.93 10.06 -11.63
N GLU A 100 12.94 10.47 -12.88
CA GLU A 100 12.01 11.41 -13.47
C GLU A 100 10.59 10.84 -13.49
N ASP A 101 10.44 9.55 -13.85
CA ASP A 101 9.14 8.85 -13.85
C ASP A 101 8.58 8.60 -12.45
N THR A 102 9.45 8.54 -11.44
CA THR A 102 9.07 8.30 -10.03
C THR A 102 9.00 9.58 -9.20
N ALA A 103 9.39 10.72 -9.77
CA ALA A 103 9.32 12.01 -9.10
C ALA A 103 7.86 12.47 -8.99
N SER A 104 7.46 12.85 -7.78
CA SER A 104 6.18 13.52 -7.54
C SER A 104 6.47 14.94 -7.05
N PRO A 105 5.78 15.97 -7.58
CA PRO A 105 5.94 17.33 -7.08
C PRO A 105 5.45 17.38 -5.63
N THR A 106 6.40 17.40 -4.70
CA THR A 106 6.11 17.53 -3.27
C THR A 106 6.14 19.01 -2.92
N THR A 107 5.08 19.50 -2.28
CA THR A 107 5.06 20.88 -1.79
C THR A 107 6.15 21.07 -0.73
N LEU A 108 6.82 22.23 -0.76
CA LEU A 108 7.82 22.59 0.23
C LEU A 108 7.17 22.72 1.63
N GLN A 109 7.70 22.00 2.63
CA GLN A 109 7.17 21.99 4.00
C GLN A 109 7.16 23.41 4.61
N GLU A 110 8.20 24.20 4.34
CA GLU A 110 8.28 25.60 4.78
C GLU A 110 7.15 26.45 4.18
N ALA A 111 6.76 26.21 2.93
CA ALA A 111 5.67 26.93 2.29
C ALA A 111 4.33 26.63 2.94
N ILE A 112 4.03 25.34 3.20
CA ILE A 112 2.81 24.93 3.92
C ILE A 112 2.77 25.63 5.29
N THR A 113 3.85 25.53 6.04
CA THR A 113 3.95 26.08 7.39
C THR A 113 3.77 27.61 7.39
N THR A 114 4.39 28.30 6.44
CA THR A 114 4.25 29.75 6.27
C THR A 114 2.80 30.15 6.02
N THR A 115 2.08 29.42 5.15
CA THR A 115 0.66 29.72 4.90
C THR A 115 -0.19 29.49 6.14
N CYS A 116 0.06 28.42 6.90
CA CYS A 116 -0.65 28.14 8.15
C CYS A 116 -0.43 29.25 9.19
N VAL A 117 0.80 29.74 9.36
CA VAL A 117 1.12 30.83 10.29
C VAL A 117 0.44 32.14 9.89
N ILE A 118 0.44 32.48 8.59
CA ILE A 118 -0.24 33.67 8.09
C ILE A 118 -1.75 33.58 8.32
N ASP A 119 -2.35 32.42 8.03
CA ASP A 119 -3.78 32.21 8.19
C ASP A 119 -4.19 32.26 9.66
N ALA A 120 -3.39 31.69 10.56
CA ALA A 120 -3.60 31.79 12.01
C ALA A 120 -3.46 33.23 12.50
N HIS A 121 -2.43 33.97 12.07
CA HIS A 121 -2.21 35.37 12.46
C HIS A 121 -3.36 36.28 12.01
N LYS A 122 -3.92 36.02 10.82
CA LYS A 122 -5.02 36.80 10.24
C LYS A 122 -6.40 36.30 10.68
N GLY A 123 -6.49 35.27 11.52
CA GLY A 123 -7.76 34.70 11.98
C GLY A 123 -8.64 34.19 10.83
N ARG A 124 -8.05 33.54 9.81
CA ARG A 124 -8.78 33.02 8.66
C ARG A 124 -9.36 31.64 8.93
N ASP A 125 -10.57 31.41 8.44
CA ASP A 125 -11.17 30.08 8.44
C ASP A 125 -10.45 29.16 7.44
N LYS A 126 -10.08 27.97 7.90
CA LYS A 126 -9.38 26.94 7.12
C LYS A 126 -10.06 25.60 7.28
N MET A 127 -10.22 24.89 6.17
CA MET A 127 -10.68 23.51 6.13
C MET A 127 -9.56 22.63 5.58
N THR A 128 -9.32 21.49 6.22
CA THR A 128 -8.44 20.43 5.72
C THR A 128 -9.23 19.13 5.61
N MET A 129 -8.86 18.29 4.66
CA MET A 129 -9.48 16.99 4.46
C MET A 129 -8.41 15.97 4.09
N ASP A 130 -8.44 14.82 4.73
CA ASP A 130 -7.65 13.65 4.33
C ASP A 130 -8.48 12.78 3.38
N VAL A 131 -7.87 12.34 2.29
CA VAL A 131 -8.50 11.40 1.36
C VAL A 131 -8.02 9.99 1.70
N PRO A 132 -8.89 9.08 2.16
CA PRO A 132 -8.47 7.76 2.61
C PRO A 132 -8.02 6.89 1.43
N ASN A 133 -6.82 6.31 1.54
CA ASN A 133 -6.22 5.45 0.51
C ASN A 133 -6.27 6.13 -0.89
N PRO A 134 -5.57 7.27 -1.08
CA PRO A 134 -5.67 8.05 -2.32
C PRO A 134 -5.05 7.32 -3.51
N PHE A 135 -3.98 6.54 -3.30
CA PHE A 135 -3.26 5.84 -4.37
C PHE A 135 -4.11 4.84 -5.15
N ILE A 136 -5.05 4.17 -4.49
CA ILE A 136 -5.95 3.18 -5.13
C ILE A 136 -7.17 3.84 -5.79
N GLN A 137 -7.31 5.17 -5.69
CA GLN A 137 -8.36 5.97 -6.33
C GLN A 137 -7.85 6.75 -7.53
N THR A 138 -6.53 6.82 -7.71
CA THR A 138 -5.93 7.55 -8.82
C THR A 138 -6.02 6.71 -10.10
N TYR A 139 -6.60 7.27 -11.15
CA TYR A 139 -6.65 6.62 -12.46
C TYR A 139 -5.24 6.46 -13.03
N MET A 140 -4.92 5.23 -13.42
CA MET A 140 -3.74 4.96 -14.24
C MET A 140 -4.06 5.29 -15.69
N PRO A 141 -3.18 6.02 -16.40
CA PRO A 141 -3.39 6.29 -17.82
C PRO A 141 -3.46 4.99 -18.62
N GLU A 142 -4.17 5.03 -19.75
CA GLU A 142 -4.13 3.91 -20.68
C GLU A 142 -2.70 3.70 -21.16
N ALA A 143 -2.27 2.43 -21.18
CA ALA A 143 -0.95 2.09 -21.67
C ALA A 143 -0.93 2.29 -23.18
N LYS A 144 0.01 3.09 -23.67
CA LYS A 144 0.21 3.26 -25.10
C LYS A 144 0.81 2.00 -25.71
N GLU A 145 0.69 1.85 -27.02
CA GLU A 145 1.31 0.74 -27.74
C GLU A 145 2.83 0.74 -27.49
N GLY A 146 3.33 -0.38 -26.94
CA GLY A 146 4.74 -0.53 -26.55
C GLY A 146 5.07 -0.14 -25.09
N GLU A 147 4.14 0.46 -24.33
CA GLU A 147 4.32 0.74 -22.91
C GLU A 147 3.92 -0.46 -22.03
N ASP A 148 4.78 -0.80 -21.07
CA ASP A 148 4.48 -1.85 -20.09
C ASP A 148 3.59 -1.28 -18.98
N ARG A 149 2.42 -1.91 -18.75
CA ARG A 149 1.68 -1.73 -17.49
C ARG A 149 2.46 -2.35 -16.33
N ILE A 150 2.28 -1.79 -15.14
CA ILE A 150 2.80 -2.36 -13.91
C ILE A 150 2.01 -3.64 -13.58
N TYR A 151 2.72 -4.77 -13.44
CA TYR A 151 2.14 -6.03 -13.00
C TYR A 151 2.52 -6.29 -11.54
N MET A 152 1.55 -6.77 -10.76
CA MET A 152 1.75 -7.19 -9.38
C MET A 152 1.44 -8.67 -9.23
N LYS A 153 2.30 -9.39 -8.52
CA LYS A 153 2.12 -10.79 -8.16
C LYS A 153 1.63 -10.90 -6.72
N ILE A 154 0.41 -11.36 -6.56
CA ILE A 154 -0.17 -11.66 -5.25
C ILE A 154 0.08 -13.15 -4.97
N THR A 155 0.56 -13.48 -3.76
CA THR A 155 0.93 -14.86 -3.40
C THR A 155 0.53 -15.18 -1.96
N GLY A 156 0.54 -16.48 -1.63
CA GLY A 156 0.32 -16.98 -0.28
C GLY A 156 -1.10 -16.71 0.23
N MET A 157 -1.24 -16.44 1.52
CA MET A 157 -2.53 -16.28 2.19
C MET A 157 -3.41 -15.16 1.60
N MET A 158 -2.81 -14.12 1.03
CA MET A 158 -3.57 -13.05 0.38
C MET A 158 -4.40 -13.55 -0.80
N VAL A 159 -3.90 -14.55 -1.53
CA VAL A 159 -4.64 -15.15 -2.65
C VAL A 159 -5.89 -15.84 -2.14
N GLN A 160 -5.79 -16.60 -1.05
CA GLN A 160 -6.94 -17.28 -0.47
C GLN A 160 -8.02 -16.29 -0.03
N ILE A 161 -7.63 -15.26 0.73
CA ILE A 161 -8.55 -14.22 1.21
C ILE A 161 -9.22 -13.49 0.03
N LEU A 162 -8.48 -13.17 -1.02
CA LEU A 162 -9.05 -12.55 -2.22
C LEU A 162 -10.05 -13.46 -2.95
N ILE A 163 -9.77 -14.76 -3.06
CA ILE A 163 -10.70 -15.72 -3.67
C ILE A 163 -11.97 -15.87 -2.82
N ASP A 164 -11.84 -15.84 -1.50
CA ASP A 164 -12.99 -15.95 -0.60
C ASP A 164 -13.90 -14.71 -0.73
N MET A 165 -13.34 -13.53 -1.05
CA MET A 165 -14.09 -12.30 -1.31
C MET A 165 -14.61 -12.17 -2.75
N ALA A 166 -13.82 -12.60 -3.74
CA ALA A 166 -14.08 -12.52 -5.17
C ALA A 166 -13.78 -13.88 -5.83
N PRO A 167 -14.71 -14.85 -5.74
CA PRO A 167 -14.50 -16.22 -6.22
C PRO A 167 -14.12 -16.32 -7.70
N GLU A 168 -14.56 -15.37 -8.52
CA GLU A 168 -14.23 -15.23 -9.94
C GLU A 168 -12.72 -15.09 -10.21
N TYR A 169 -11.94 -14.59 -9.24
CA TYR A 169 -10.49 -14.48 -9.39
C TYR A 169 -9.79 -15.83 -9.41
N ARG A 170 -10.47 -16.91 -8.99
CA ARG A 170 -9.91 -18.27 -8.94
C ARG A 170 -9.38 -18.74 -10.30
N GLU A 171 -9.98 -18.32 -11.41
CA GLU A 171 -9.55 -18.72 -12.76
C GLU A 171 -8.15 -18.20 -13.12
N TYR A 172 -7.71 -17.12 -12.49
CA TYR A 172 -6.42 -16.47 -12.76
C TYR A 172 -5.28 -17.02 -11.89
N VAL A 173 -5.60 -17.89 -10.94
CA VAL A 173 -4.64 -18.45 -9.98
C VAL A 173 -3.86 -19.58 -10.65
N VAL A 174 -2.53 -19.51 -10.54
CA VAL A 174 -1.63 -20.58 -10.96
C VAL A 174 -1.15 -21.32 -9.72
N LEU A 175 -1.36 -22.64 -9.70
CA LEU A 175 -0.93 -23.56 -8.65
C LEU A 175 0.52 -24.00 -8.86
#